data_AF-R5ID93-F1
#
_entry.id   AF-R5ID93-F1
#
_cell.length_a   1.000
_cell.length_b   1.000
_cell.length_c   1.000
_cell.angle_alpha   90.00
_cell.angle_beta   90.00
_cell.angle_gamma   90.00
#
_symmetry.space_group_name_H-M   'P 1'
#
loop_
_entity.id
_entity.type
_entity.pdbx_description
1 polymer ?
#
loop_
_entity_poly.entity_id
_entity_poly.type
_entity_poly.pdbx_seq_one_letter_code
_entity_poly.pdbx_strand_id
1 'polypeptide(L)'
;MRRYKYITFQDRRTLAAAYERGERAADIAERLGVTVATVYRELKRGESTDGSGNVILDRNQRPAYSPVIAQQTVQASFKRRGRTTAESNAGA
;
A
#
# COMPACT_ATOMS: atom_id res chain seq x y z
N MET A 1 -24.35 5.70 1.43
CA MET A 1 -23.59 4.58 2.05
C MET A 1 -22.16 4.61 1.49
N ARG A 2 -21.12 4.69 2.33
CA ARG A 2 -19.73 4.58 1.83
C ARG A 2 -19.46 3.12 1.49
N ARG A 3 -19.29 2.79 0.21
CA ARG A 3 -18.97 1.43 -0.24
C ARG A 3 -17.50 1.16 0.08
N TYR A 4 -17.25 0.26 1.04
CA TYR A 4 -15.89 -0.13 1.39
C TYR A 4 -15.37 -1.13 0.35
N LYS A 5 -14.31 -0.74 -0.38
CA LYS A 5 -13.61 -1.60 -1.34
C LYS A 5 -12.23 -1.95 -0.78
N TYR A 6 -11.87 -3.23 -0.82
CA TYR A 6 -10.48 -3.65 -0.62
C TYR A 6 -9.68 -3.43 -1.90
N ILE A 7 -8.48 -2.86 -1.76
CA ILE A 7 -7.53 -2.77 -2.88
C ILE A 7 -6.97 -4.17 -3.13
N THR A 8 -7.26 -4.69 -4.32
CA THR A 8 -6.74 -5.97 -4.82
C THR A 8 -5.31 -5.82 -5.31
N PHE A 9 -4.61 -6.93 -5.57
CA PHE A 9 -3.28 -6.85 -6.18
C PHE A 9 -3.30 -6.22 -7.58
N GLN A 10 -4.37 -6.45 -8.35
CA GLN A 10 -4.52 -5.81 -9.67
C GLN A 10 -4.75 -4.30 -9.55
N ASP A 11 -5.51 -3.84 -8.55
CA ASP A 11 -5.63 -2.41 -8.24
C ASP A 11 -4.25 -1.81 -7.88
N ARG A 12 -3.41 -2.53 -7.11
CA ARG A 12 -2.03 -2.09 -6.78
C ARG A 12 -1.16 -1.95 -8.02
N ARG A 13 -1.23 -2.90 -8.96
CA ARG A 13 -0.48 -2.81 -10.23
C ARG A 13 -0.95 -1.62 -11.07
N THR A 14 -2.26 -1.38 -11.09
CA THR A 14 -2.86 -0.23 -11.78
C THR A 14 -2.41 1.09 -11.15
N LEU A 15 -2.40 1.17 -9.82
CA LEU A 15 -1.88 2.30 -9.06
C LEU A 15 -0.40 2.53 -9.37
N ALA A 16 0.42 1.50 -9.34
CA ALA A 16 1.86 1.60 -9.61
C ALA A 16 2.13 2.20 -10.99
N ALA A 17 1.49 1.66 -12.03
CA ALA A 17 1.68 2.13 -13.41
C ALA A 17 1.23 3.59 -13.58
N ALA A 18 0.12 3.99 -12.97
CA ALA A 18 -0.38 5.37 -13.04
C ALA A 18 0.50 6.35 -12.24
N TYR A 19 0.94 5.94 -11.06
CA TYR A 19 1.82 6.73 -10.21
C TYR A 19 3.20 6.95 -10.86
N GLU A 20 3.74 5.92 -11.50
CA GLU A 20 5.00 6.00 -12.25
C GLU A 20 4.89 7.00 -13.41
N ARG A 21 3.75 7.01 -14.13
CA ARG A 21 3.43 8.02 -15.16
C ARG A 21 3.21 9.43 -14.62
N GLY A 22 3.24 9.63 -13.29
CA GLY A 22 3.05 10.93 -12.66
C GLY A 22 1.59 11.37 -12.58
N GLU A 23 0.63 10.48 -12.81
CA GLU A 23 -0.80 10.81 -12.75
C GLU A 23 -1.21 11.33 -11.36
N ARG A 24 -2.26 12.16 -11.31
CA ARG A 24 -2.73 12.76 -10.07
C ARG A 24 -3.44 11.69 -9.23
N ALA A 25 -3.28 11.77 -7.91
CA ALA A 25 -3.93 10.85 -6.99
C ALA A 25 -5.47 10.86 -7.09
N ALA A 26 -6.06 11.99 -7.52
CA ALA A 26 -7.51 12.10 -7.77
C ALA A 26 -7.96 11.20 -8.94
N ASP A 27 -7.26 11.27 -10.08
CA ASP A 27 -7.57 10.49 -11.28
C ASP A 27 -7.36 8.99 -11.03
N ILE A 28 -6.30 8.65 -10.27
CA ILE A 28 -6.05 7.28 -9.82
C ILE A 28 -7.19 6.78 -8.91
N ALA A 29 -7.65 7.62 -7.98
CA ALA A 29 -8.73 7.26 -7.06
C ALA A 29 -10.05 7.01 -7.79
N GLU A 30 -10.40 7.88 -8.73
CA GLU A 30 -11.57 7.73 -9.60
C GLU A 30 -11.51 6.42 -10.39
N ARG A 31 -10.39 6.15 -11.07
CA ARG A 31 -10.17 4.91 -11.83
C ARG A 31 -10.32 3.66 -10.98
N LEU A 32 -9.81 3.68 -9.75
CA LEU A 32 -9.88 2.55 -8.83
C LEU A 32 -11.21 2.45 -8.07
N GLY A 33 -12.09 3.46 -8.18
CA GLY A 33 -13.34 3.53 -7.42
C GLY A 33 -13.12 3.64 -5.91
N VAL A 34 -12.09 4.38 -5.48
CA VAL A 34 -11.74 4.61 -4.07
C VAL A 34 -11.61 6.09 -3.76
N THR A 35 -11.40 6.44 -2.49
CA THR A 35 -11.11 7.83 -2.11
C THR A 35 -9.63 8.16 -2.34
N VAL A 36 -9.31 9.44 -2.55
CA VAL A 36 -7.91 9.92 -2.65
C VAL A 36 -7.11 9.58 -1.39
N ALA A 37 -7.74 9.64 -0.20
CA ALA A 37 -7.12 9.22 1.05
C ALA A 37 -6.72 7.73 1.05
N THR A 38 -7.51 6.87 0.39
CA THR A 38 -7.17 5.45 0.21
C THR A 38 -5.93 5.30 -0.67
N VAL A 39 -5.79 6.09 -1.73
CA VAL A 39 -4.59 6.08 -2.59
C VAL A 39 -3.34 6.44 -1.79
N TYR A 40 -3.36 7.52 -1.00
CA TYR A 40 -2.20 7.90 -0.19
C TYR A 40 -1.84 6.85 0.88
N ARG A 41 -2.84 6.26 1.54
CA ARG A 41 -2.62 5.17 2.49
C ARG A 41 -2.01 3.95 1.82
N GLU A 42 -2.42 3.65 0.59
CA GLU A 42 -1.87 2.54 -0.17
C GLU A 42 -0.44 2.83 -0.63
N LEU A 43 -0.16 4.03 -1.13
CA LEU A 43 1.19 4.49 -1.45
C LEU A 43 2.14 4.31 -0.27
N LYS A 44 1.71 4.73 0.93
CA LYS A 44 2.53 4.58 2.14
C LYS A 44 2.80 3.13 2.53
N ARG A 45 1.89 2.19 2.24
CA ARG A 45 2.09 0.76 2.51
C ARG A 45 3.12 0.11 1.59
N GLY A 46 3.28 0.66 0.38
CA GLY A 46 4.22 0.18 -0.64
C GLY A 46 5.47 1.03 -0.79
N GLU A 47 5.73 1.95 0.14
CA GLU A 47 6.93 2.77 0.15
C GLU A 47 8.17 1.87 0.16
N SER A 48 9.03 2.02 -0.84
CA SER A 48 10.28 1.27 -0.94
C SER A 48 11.40 1.98 -0.18
N THR A 49 12.20 1.21 0.57
CA THR A 49 13.41 1.71 1.22
C THR A 49 14.66 1.03 0.66
N ASP A 50 15.79 1.70 0.77
CA ASP A 50 17.11 1.12 0.50
C ASP A 50 17.54 0.17 1.63
N GLY A 51 18.72 -0.44 1.48
CA GLY A 51 19.30 -1.34 2.49
C GLY A 51 19.64 -0.67 3.83
N SER A 52 19.62 0.65 3.90
CA SER A 52 19.86 1.46 5.11
C SER A 52 18.56 1.97 5.74
N GLY A 53 17.40 1.72 5.12
CA GLY A 53 16.09 2.15 5.59
C GLY A 53 15.66 3.54 5.10
N ASN A 54 16.40 4.17 4.19
CA ASN A 54 15.98 5.45 3.60
C ASN A 54 14.99 5.21 2.46
N VAL A 55 14.03 6.13 2.29
CA VAL A 55 13.04 6.05 1.21
C VAL A 55 13.73 6.20 -0.15
N ILE A 56 13.50 5.24 -1.04
CA ILE A 56 13.93 5.33 -2.44
C ILE A 56 12.99 6.29 -3.15
N LEU A 57 13.54 7.22 -3.94
CA LEU A 57 12.76 8.13 -4.77
C LEU A 57 12.59 7.57 -6.19
N ASP A 58 11.43 7.83 -6.79
CA ASP A 58 11.15 7.54 -8.19
C ASP A 58 11.71 8.64 -9.12
N ARG A 59 11.51 8.45 -10.43
CA ARG A 59 11.89 9.43 -11.45
C ARG A 59 11.25 10.82 -11.28
N ASN A 60 10.18 10.93 -10.49
CA ASN A 60 9.46 12.15 -10.21
C ASN A 60 9.88 12.79 -8.87
N GLN A 61 10.97 12.32 -8.25
CA GLN A 61 11.43 12.75 -6.92
C GLN A 61 10.40 12.53 -5.80
N ARG A 62 9.54 11.51 -5.95
CA ARG A 62 8.55 11.10 -4.94
C ARG A 62 8.97 9.76 -4.34
N PRO A 63 8.48 9.39 -3.13
CA PRO A 63 8.67 8.04 -2.62
C PRO A 63 8.25 6.98 -3.65
N ALA A 64 9.17 6.09 -3.98
CA ALA A 64 8.95 4.99 -4.89
C ALA A 64 7.92 4.02 -4.29
N TYR A 65 7.04 3.52 -5.16
CA TYR A 65 5.95 2.64 -4.75
C TYR A 65 6.11 1.25 -5.37
N SER A 66 6.05 0.21 -4.53
CA SER A 66 6.03 -1.18 -4.94
C SER A 66 4.69 -1.86 -4.59
N PRO A 67 3.96 -2.42 -5.59
CA PRO A 67 2.72 -3.15 -5.34
C PRO A 67 2.96 -4.43 -4.52
N VAL A 68 4.16 -5.02 -4.61
CA VAL A 68 4.53 -6.23 -3.86
C VAL A 68 4.72 -5.91 -2.38
N ILE A 69 5.45 -4.82 -2.06
CA ILE A 69 5.63 -4.37 -0.68
C ILE A 69 4.28 -4.03 -0.06
N ALA A 70 3.42 -3.30 -0.79
CA ALA A 70 2.08 -2.97 -0.30
C ALA A 70 1.24 -4.22 0.01
N GLN A 71 1.29 -5.23 -0.86
CA GLN A 71 0.61 -6.51 -0.66
C GLN A 71 1.12 -7.24 0.58
N GLN A 72 2.45 -7.33 0.74
CA GLN A 72 3.09 -7.97 1.89
C GLN A 72 2.73 -7.24 3.20
N THR A 73 2.76 -5.91 3.22
CA THR A 73 2.35 -5.08 4.36
C THR A 73 0.91 -5.37 4.80
N VAL A 74 -0.01 -5.50 3.85
CA VAL A 74 -1.42 -5.83 4.14
C VAL A 74 -1.55 -7.26 4.66
N GLN A 75 -0.89 -8.24 4.04
CA GLN A 75 -0.90 -9.63 4.51
C GLN A 75 -0.29 -9.78 5.91
N ALA A 76 0.83 -9.12 6.19
CA ALA A 76 1.44 -9.11 7.51
C ALA A 76 0.52 -8.47 8.56
N SER A 77 -0.24 -7.45 8.18
CA SER A 77 -1.24 -6.83 9.04
C SER A 77 -2.40 -7.77 9.36
N PHE A 78 -2.89 -8.54 8.38
CA PHE A 78 -3.90 -9.57 8.62
C PHE A 78 -3.37 -10.69 9.54
N LYS A 79 -2.14 -11.18 9.31
CA LYS A 79 -1.50 -12.18 10.17
C LYS A 79 -1.36 -11.71 11.62
N ARG A 80 -1.01 -10.44 11.84
CA ARG A 80 -0.90 -9.86 13.20
C ARG A 80 -2.24 -9.77 13.93
N ARG A 81 -3.33 -9.49 13.22
CA ARG A 81 -4.68 -9.39 13.81
C ARG A 81 -5.31 -10.74 14.14
N GLY A 82 -4.83 -11.82 13.52
CA GLY A 82 -5.28 -13.19 13.80
C GLY A 82 -4.63 -13.84 15.02
N ARG A 83 -3.51 -13.31 15.54
CA ARG A 83 -2.92 -13.77 16.80
C ARG A 83 -3.79 -13.28 17.96
N THR A 84 -4.46 -14.21 18.62
CA THR A 84 -5.14 -13.91 19.89
C THR A 84 -4.07 -13.71 20.98
N THR A 85 -4.39 -12.92 22.01
CA THR A 85 -3.48 -12.66 23.16
C THR A 85 -2.94 -13.95 23.80
N ALA A 86 -3.67 -15.06 23.68
CA ALA A 86 -3.28 -16.39 24.15
C ALA A 86 -2.03 -16.96 23.44
N GLU A 87 -1.87 -16.76 22.13
CA GLU A 87 -0.69 -17.25 21.39
C GLU A 87 0.56 -16.41 21.65
N SER A 88 0.39 -15.16 22.11
CA SER A 88 1.50 -14.25 22.40
C SER A 88 2.19 -14.57 23.74
N ASN A 89 1.49 -15.26 24.65
CA ASN A 89 2.00 -15.65 25.98
C ASN A 89 2.60 -17.07 26.03
N ALA A 90 2.53 -17.85 24.95
CA ALA A 90 3.04 -19.23 24.90
C ALA A 90 4.47 -19.34 24.34
N GLY A 91 5.16 -18.20 24.14
CA GLY A 91 6.50 -18.14 23.54
C GLY A 91 7.51 -17.32 24.34
N ALA A 92 7.42 -17.34 25.67
CA ALA A 92 8.41 -16.78 26.59
C ALA A 92 8.98 -17.88 27.50
#